data_AF-A0AAW1R1L4-F1
#
_entry.id   AF-A0AAW1R1L4-F1
#
_cell.length_a   1.000
_cell.length_b   1.000
_cell.length_c   1.000
_cell.angle_alpha   90.00
_cell.angle_beta   90.00
_cell.angle_gamma   90.00
#
_symmetry.space_group_name_H-M   'P 1'
#
loop_
_entity.id
_entity.type
_entity.pdbx_description
1 polymer ?
#
loop_
_entity_poly.entity_id
_entity_poly.type
_entity_poly.pdbx_seq_one_letter_code
_entity_poly.pdbx_strand_id
1 'polypeptide(L)'
;MGRVRTKTVKKASRNIIEKYYSKLTLDFDTNKRVTEEVAIIQSKRLRNKIAGFTTHLMKRIQRGPVRGISLKLQEEERERRMDYVPEESAVNTEAIEVDADTLEMLRTINAGSLPGVKEVQVQTGGGVVGATYGGAGGFGGSGGAYGGGGGLSAGCKEGVMLEDGDGYQERWQRLTPLSVETWAYRLQEASTAPAHAPAQASSAGAARRGFLLGAGDFWMLAVDRPGTAVTGGGRLAERLGALLGSDPSAEETVKRVESLLALELSYGRERPRQQAAQSGFANQLEALKSMSTVVADTGEIGAIRDFKPIDCTTNPSLVLKAVKNEEYKHYIDEAVAMERSLNLPTMDPSRPYANIADILAVNIGALMLDVVPGRVSTECDAHLSLDTQATIDKGLRIVDLYAKKGIEPSRLYIKIASTWEGIRACEALQKQGINCNMTLLFSFAQAAACADAGAALISPFVGRIMDWYKKKEGRDFAPHEDPGVASVKRIYAYYKEQRVPTIVMAASFRNVGEIRELAGCDNITISPALLGELAASTEPLPRKLWPEMGGGEGAPVDLSASQAARFAEMHGGDQMAVEKLAEGIQSFSKDQEALEQLIAALKG
;
A
#
# COMPACT_ATOMS: atom_id res chain seq x y z
N MET A 1 -11.42 57.00 30.49
CA MET A 1 -11.41 55.54 30.20
C MET A 1 -10.01 55.11 29.73
N GLY A 2 -9.49 53.97 30.21
CA GLY A 2 -8.06 53.65 30.13
C GLY A 2 -7.49 53.26 28.75
N ARG A 3 -6.26 53.68 28.46
CA ARG A 3 -5.43 53.17 27.35
C ARG A 3 -5.13 51.68 27.59
N VAL A 4 -5.75 50.78 26.83
CA VAL A 4 -5.31 49.38 26.69
C VAL A 4 -3.80 49.37 26.39
N ARG A 5 -3.01 48.65 27.19
CA ARG A 5 -1.53 48.71 27.20
C ARG A 5 -0.95 48.41 25.80
N THR A 6 -0.58 49.46 25.06
CA THR A 6 -0.12 49.35 23.67
C THR A 6 1.17 48.54 23.53
N LYS A 7 2.06 48.56 24.54
CA LYS A 7 3.23 47.68 24.61
C LYS A 7 2.85 46.19 24.53
N THR A 8 1.79 45.77 25.24
CA THR A 8 1.30 44.37 25.25
C THR A 8 0.76 43.97 23.88
N VAL A 9 -0.07 44.81 23.25
CA VAL A 9 -0.59 44.58 21.89
C VAL A 9 0.57 44.41 20.89
N LYS A 10 1.55 45.33 20.92
CA LYS A 10 2.72 45.28 20.03
C LYS A 10 3.64 44.08 20.30
N LYS A 11 3.72 43.55 21.52
CA LYS A 11 4.48 42.32 21.82
C LYS A 11 3.72 41.07 21.33
N ALA A 12 2.42 40.99 21.59
CA ALA A 12 1.58 39.86 21.17
C ALA A 12 1.57 39.70 19.64
N SER A 13 1.29 40.77 18.88
CA SER A 13 1.26 40.69 17.42
C SER A 13 2.58 40.25 16.80
N ARG A 14 3.74 40.66 17.33
CA ARG A 14 5.03 40.17 16.81
C ARG A 14 5.25 38.70 17.10
N ASN A 15 4.95 38.24 18.33
CA ASN A 15 5.08 36.83 18.69
C ASN A 15 4.15 35.92 17.85
N ILE A 16 2.94 36.40 17.53
CA ILE A 16 2.01 35.73 16.61
C ILE A 16 2.59 35.64 15.20
N ILE A 17 3.25 36.69 14.70
CA ILE A 17 3.92 36.67 13.39
C ILE A 17 5.12 35.72 13.39
N GLU A 18 5.99 35.81 14.39
CA GLU A 18 7.20 34.98 14.52
C GLU A 18 6.89 33.48 14.65
N LYS A 19 5.70 33.10 15.10
CA LYS A 19 5.28 31.69 15.26
C LYS A 19 4.30 31.18 14.21
N TYR A 20 3.55 32.06 13.55
CA TYR A 20 2.42 31.67 12.70
C TYR A 20 2.35 32.44 11.37
N TYR A 21 3.46 33.03 10.88
CA TYR A 21 3.52 33.80 9.62
C TYR A 21 2.77 33.14 8.46
N SER A 22 2.98 31.84 8.24
CA SER A 22 2.34 31.03 7.19
C SER A 22 0.82 30.91 7.28
N LYS A 23 0.20 31.23 8.43
CA LYS A 23 -1.26 31.31 8.61
C LYS A 23 -1.81 32.74 8.53
N LEU A 24 -0.95 33.76 8.51
CA LEU A 24 -1.34 35.17 8.52
C LEU A 24 -1.40 35.74 7.09
N THR A 25 -2.33 36.66 6.86
CA THR A 25 -2.56 37.25 5.53
C THR A 25 -2.55 38.79 5.58
N LEU A 26 -2.95 39.44 4.49
CA LEU A 26 -3.18 40.89 4.45
C LEU A 26 -4.60 41.28 4.87
N ASP A 27 -5.49 40.31 5.10
CA ASP A 27 -6.88 40.56 5.49
C ASP A 27 -7.03 40.67 7.01
N PHE A 28 -7.93 41.54 7.48
CA PHE A 28 -8.18 41.72 8.90
C PHE A 28 -8.95 40.55 9.51
N ASP A 29 -9.99 40.04 8.84
CA ASP A 29 -10.89 39.06 9.45
C ASP A 29 -10.30 37.65 9.52
N THR A 30 -9.48 37.28 8.53
CA THR A 30 -8.61 36.10 8.53
C THR A 30 -7.62 36.17 9.70
N ASN A 31 -6.84 37.26 9.80
CA ASN A 31 -5.90 37.47 10.91
C ASN A 31 -6.61 37.51 12.26
N LYS A 32 -7.85 38.00 12.33
CA LYS A 32 -8.69 38.01 13.54
C LYS A 32 -9.12 36.61 13.95
N ARG A 33 -9.44 35.72 13.01
CA ARG A 33 -9.74 34.31 13.28
C ARG A 33 -8.50 33.56 13.76
N VAL A 34 -7.36 33.71 13.08
CA VAL A 34 -6.08 33.14 13.53
C VAL A 34 -5.69 33.68 14.92
N THR A 35 -5.88 34.97 15.20
CA THR A 35 -5.65 35.57 16.54
C THR A 35 -6.60 35.02 17.62
N GLU A 36 -7.74 34.42 17.24
CA GLU A 36 -8.68 33.75 18.15
C GLU A 36 -8.30 32.28 18.36
N GLU A 37 -7.85 31.60 17.30
CA GLU A 37 -7.36 30.21 17.31
C GLU A 37 -6.06 30.06 18.13
N VAL A 38 -5.07 30.96 17.95
CA VAL A 38 -3.72 30.80 18.56
C VAL A 38 -3.55 31.45 19.94
N ALA A 39 -4.55 32.16 20.47
CA ALA A 39 -4.40 32.93 21.71
C ALA A 39 -5.71 33.11 22.51
N ILE A 40 -5.70 32.66 23.77
CA ILE A 40 -6.78 32.85 24.73
C ILE A 40 -6.85 34.33 25.16
N ILE A 41 -7.64 35.14 24.45
CA ILE A 41 -7.74 36.59 24.66
C ILE A 41 -9.07 36.96 25.33
N GLN A 42 -8.99 37.27 26.62
CA GLN A 42 -10.09 37.59 27.56
C GLN A 42 -11.03 38.76 27.16
N SER A 43 -10.83 39.44 26.02
CA SER A 43 -11.83 40.40 25.51
C SER A 43 -11.76 40.62 23.99
N LYS A 44 -12.94 40.67 23.37
CA LYS A 44 -13.14 41.03 21.95
C LYS A 44 -12.42 42.34 21.55
N ARG A 45 -12.41 43.33 22.44
CA ARG A 45 -11.74 44.64 22.21
C ARG A 45 -10.20 44.56 22.27
N LEU A 46 -9.62 43.59 22.97
CA LEU A 46 -8.18 43.33 22.95
C LEU A 46 -7.79 42.51 21.72
N ARG A 47 -8.55 41.45 21.42
CA ARG A 47 -8.36 40.60 20.23
C ARG A 47 -8.36 41.40 18.93
N ASN A 48 -9.37 42.23 18.70
CA ASN A 48 -9.45 43.06 17.50
C ASN A 48 -8.26 44.05 17.38
N LYS A 49 -7.67 44.50 18.50
CA LYS A 49 -6.47 45.36 18.50
C LYS A 49 -5.18 44.59 18.20
N ILE A 50 -5.06 43.35 18.67
CA ILE A 50 -3.94 42.47 18.34
C ILE A 50 -4.00 42.10 16.86
N ALA A 51 -5.14 41.59 16.39
CA ALA A 51 -5.36 41.26 14.98
C ALA A 51 -5.07 42.45 14.05
N GLY A 52 -5.64 43.63 14.33
CA GLY A 52 -5.41 44.83 13.50
C GLY A 52 -3.96 45.30 13.49
N PHE A 53 -3.22 45.14 14.60
CA PHE A 53 -1.78 45.46 14.60
C PHE A 53 -0.94 44.37 13.93
N THR A 54 -1.36 43.10 13.99
CA THR A 54 -0.78 41.99 13.22
C THR A 54 -0.93 42.24 11.71
N THR A 55 -2.13 42.53 11.22
CA THR A 55 -2.38 42.85 9.80
C THR A 55 -1.60 44.08 9.32
N HIS A 56 -1.45 45.10 10.18
CA HIS A 56 -0.60 46.26 9.90
C HIS A 56 0.90 45.89 9.76
N LEU A 57 1.41 44.95 10.56
CA LEU A 57 2.78 44.47 10.44
C LEU A 57 2.96 43.60 9.17
N MET A 58 2.03 42.70 8.85
CA MET A 58 2.08 41.90 7.60
C MET A 58 2.16 42.79 6.36
N LYS A 59 1.30 43.83 6.27
CA LYS A 59 1.33 44.85 5.21
C LYS A 59 2.60 45.70 5.17
N ARG A 60 3.45 45.63 6.20
CA ARG A 60 4.77 46.27 6.22
C ARG A 60 5.90 45.32 5.84
N ILE A 61 5.83 44.04 6.21
CA ILE A 61 6.85 43.03 5.86
C ILE A 61 6.98 42.90 4.34
N GLN A 62 5.84 42.90 3.61
CA GLN A 62 5.82 42.96 2.14
C GLN A 62 6.50 44.18 1.52
N ARG A 63 6.80 45.23 2.30
CA ARG A 63 7.46 46.46 1.85
C ARG A 63 8.88 46.60 2.40
N GLY A 64 9.40 45.57 3.08
CA GLY A 64 10.76 45.54 3.65
C GLY A 64 10.82 45.08 5.11
N PRO A 65 12.03 44.84 5.64
CA PRO A 65 12.26 44.29 6.97
C PRO A 65 11.65 45.15 8.09
N VAL A 66 10.94 44.51 9.02
CA VAL A 66 10.26 45.20 10.13
C VAL A 66 10.99 44.96 11.45
N ARG A 67 11.64 46.01 11.97
CA ARG A 67 12.50 45.96 13.18
C ARG A 67 11.85 45.21 14.37
N GLY A 68 12.48 44.10 14.74
CA GLY A 68 12.10 43.24 15.86
C GLY A 68 11.20 42.06 15.47
N ILE A 69 11.33 41.54 14.26
CA ILE A 69 10.83 40.23 13.78
C ILE A 69 12.04 39.55 13.11
N SER A 70 12.22 38.24 13.31
CA SER A 70 13.43 37.52 12.87
C SER A 70 13.52 37.32 11.34
N LEU A 71 14.75 37.27 10.81
CA LEU A 71 15.02 37.37 9.36
C LEU A 71 14.72 36.09 8.55
N LYS A 72 14.75 34.89 9.17
CA LYS A 72 14.58 33.59 8.47
C LYS A 72 13.33 33.53 7.57
N LEU A 73 12.23 34.15 7.99
CA LEU A 73 10.98 34.20 7.22
C LEU A 73 11.08 35.02 5.91
N GLN A 74 12.16 35.79 5.71
CA GLN A 74 12.44 36.50 4.46
C GLN A 74 13.40 35.73 3.54
N GLU A 75 13.98 34.62 4.02
CA GLU A 75 14.88 33.76 3.26
C GLU A 75 14.06 32.67 2.55
N GLU A 76 13.17 31.97 3.27
CA GLU A 76 12.23 30.98 2.70
C GLU A 76 11.32 31.53 1.58
N GLU A 77 10.84 32.78 1.71
CA GLU A 77 10.00 33.44 0.70
C GLU A 77 10.80 33.91 -0.54
N ARG A 78 12.13 33.90 -0.45
CA ARG A 78 13.05 34.23 -1.55
C ARG A 78 13.46 32.98 -2.34
N GLU A 79 13.72 31.87 -1.65
CA GLU A 79 14.02 30.56 -2.25
C GLU A 79 12.83 30.06 -3.09
N ARG A 80 11.61 30.06 -2.52
CA ARG A 80 10.35 29.71 -3.21
C ARG A 80 10.03 30.52 -4.48
N ARG A 81 10.79 31.59 -4.77
CA ARG A 81 10.64 32.40 -5.99
C ARG A 81 11.68 32.10 -7.07
N MET A 82 12.67 31.25 -6.80
CA MET A 82 13.68 30.86 -7.78
C MET A 82 13.41 29.46 -8.37
N ASP A 83 12.73 28.57 -7.62
CA ASP A 83 12.38 27.21 -8.07
C ASP A 83 11.12 27.15 -8.96
N TYR A 84 10.95 28.12 -9.89
CA TYR A 84 9.86 28.07 -10.88
C TYR A 84 10.33 27.37 -12.17
N VAL A 85 9.86 26.15 -12.38
CA VAL A 85 10.05 25.39 -13.62
C VAL A 85 8.75 25.42 -14.44
N PRO A 86 8.76 25.82 -15.72
CA PRO A 86 7.57 25.87 -16.56
C PRO A 86 7.11 24.46 -17.00
N GLU A 87 5.81 24.30 -17.25
CA GLU A 87 5.17 23.01 -17.56
C GLU A 87 5.42 22.51 -19.00
N GLU A 88 5.77 23.39 -19.93
CA GLU A 88 6.16 23.02 -21.30
C GLU A 88 7.68 23.19 -21.53
N SER A 89 8.32 22.13 -22.02
CA SER A 89 9.75 22.14 -22.36
C SER A 89 9.98 22.70 -23.76
N ALA A 90 10.89 23.67 -23.87
CA ALA A 90 11.20 24.40 -25.11
C ALA A 90 11.86 23.55 -26.23
N VAL A 91 11.99 22.23 -26.04
CA VAL A 91 12.57 21.27 -27.00
C VAL A 91 11.49 20.49 -27.77
N ASN A 92 10.20 20.72 -27.48
CA ASN A 92 9.09 20.03 -28.13
C ASN A 92 8.73 20.66 -29.50
N THR A 93 9.66 20.62 -30.46
CA THR A 93 9.50 21.16 -31.83
C THR A 93 9.68 20.07 -32.89
N GLU A 94 8.85 20.11 -33.94
CA GLU A 94 8.79 19.04 -34.97
C GLU A 94 10.09 18.85 -35.78
N ALA A 95 11.01 19.81 -35.72
CA ALA A 95 12.38 19.66 -36.17
C ALA A 95 13.35 20.35 -35.20
N ILE A 96 14.57 19.82 -35.11
CA ILE A 96 15.70 20.42 -34.38
C ILE A 96 16.85 20.54 -35.38
N GLU A 97 17.18 21.77 -35.76
CA GLU A 97 18.27 22.05 -36.69
C GLU A 97 19.60 22.13 -35.94
N VAL A 98 20.59 21.35 -36.38
CA VAL A 98 21.93 21.26 -35.79
C VAL A 98 23.02 21.41 -36.85
N ASP A 99 24.19 21.87 -36.43
CA ASP A 99 25.41 21.84 -37.24
C ASP A 99 26.02 20.43 -37.29
N ALA A 100 27.02 20.24 -38.17
CA ALA A 100 27.67 18.96 -38.40
C ALA A 100 28.46 18.43 -37.19
N ASP A 101 29.13 19.31 -36.44
CA ASP A 101 29.96 18.92 -35.28
C ASP A 101 29.05 18.44 -34.13
N THR A 102 27.95 19.15 -33.89
CA THR A 102 26.88 18.73 -32.97
C THR A 102 26.24 17.40 -33.39
N LEU A 103 26.04 17.18 -34.70
CA LEU A 103 25.50 15.92 -35.20
C LEU A 103 26.46 14.74 -35.00
N GLU A 104 27.77 14.94 -35.16
CA GLU A 104 28.79 13.92 -34.86
C GLU A 104 28.90 13.65 -33.35
N MET A 105 28.79 14.68 -32.51
CA MET A 105 28.71 14.54 -31.06
C MET A 105 27.50 13.69 -30.62
N LEU A 106 26.31 13.96 -31.19
CA LEU A 106 25.09 13.18 -30.94
C LEU A 106 25.22 11.71 -31.37
N ARG A 107 25.92 11.43 -32.47
CA ARG A 107 26.27 10.05 -32.89
C ARG A 107 27.23 9.39 -31.88
N THR A 108 28.24 10.12 -31.41
CA THR A 108 29.24 9.60 -30.45
C THR A 108 28.62 9.16 -29.13
N ILE A 109 27.62 9.89 -28.61
CA ILE A 109 26.89 9.53 -27.38
C ILE A 109 25.73 8.55 -27.58
N ASN A 110 25.63 7.92 -28.77
CA ASN A 110 24.56 6.99 -29.16
C ASN A 110 23.12 7.60 -29.10
N ALA A 111 23.01 8.93 -29.24
CA ALA A 111 21.74 9.67 -29.28
C ALA A 111 21.34 10.11 -30.70
N GLY A 112 22.09 9.70 -31.73
CA GLY A 112 21.87 10.08 -33.14
C GLY A 112 20.56 9.60 -33.78
N SER A 113 19.68 8.94 -33.03
CA SER A 113 18.34 8.50 -33.45
C SER A 113 17.20 9.34 -32.85
N LEU A 114 17.50 10.51 -32.27
CA LEU A 114 16.49 11.45 -31.77
C LEU A 114 15.55 11.91 -32.90
N PRO A 115 14.21 11.79 -32.74
CA PRO A 115 13.26 12.26 -33.73
C PRO A 115 13.40 13.75 -34.04
N GLY A 116 13.29 14.13 -35.31
CA GLY A 116 13.25 15.54 -35.75
C GLY A 116 14.60 16.21 -36.00
N VAL A 117 15.74 15.62 -35.63
CA VAL A 117 17.07 16.23 -35.81
C VAL A 117 17.45 16.30 -37.31
N LYS A 118 17.94 17.46 -37.77
CA LYS A 118 18.36 17.73 -39.16
C LYS A 118 19.65 18.55 -39.20
N GLU A 119 20.52 18.22 -40.16
CA GLU A 119 21.76 18.97 -40.43
C GLU A 119 21.50 20.24 -41.25
N VAL A 120 22.10 21.37 -40.88
CA VAL A 120 22.03 22.65 -41.63
C VAL A 120 23.41 23.19 -41.95
N GLN A 121 23.64 23.50 -43.23
CA GLN A 121 24.90 24.10 -43.70
C GLN A 121 24.92 25.61 -43.47
N VAL A 122 25.73 26.06 -42.52
CA VAL A 122 25.91 27.49 -42.19
C VAL A 122 26.73 28.19 -43.27
N GLN A 123 26.13 29.18 -43.95
CA GLN A 123 26.86 30.06 -44.87
C GLN A 123 27.73 31.06 -44.08
N THR A 124 29.04 31.01 -44.28
CA THR A 124 30.01 31.81 -43.52
C THR A 124 30.10 33.27 -43.99
N GLY A 125 29.31 34.16 -43.36
CA GLY A 125 29.52 35.61 -43.41
C GLY A 125 30.61 36.03 -42.41
N GLY A 126 31.69 36.67 -42.89
CA GLY A 126 32.90 36.92 -42.08
C GLY A 126 32.84 38.12 -41.13
N GLY A 127 33.49 37.97 -39.97
CA GLY A 127 33.79 39.02 -38.99
C GLY A 127 35.03 38.63 -38.17
N VAL A 128 35.83 39.59 -37.71
CA VAL A 128 37.20 39.37 -37.18
C VAL A 128 37.33 39.88 -35.72
N VAL A 129 38.41 39.49 -35.04
CA VAL A 129 38.90 39.89 -33.68
C VAL A 129 38.37 39.00 -32.54
N GLY A 130 39.19 38.45 -31.62
CA GLY A 130 40.66 38.39 -31.56
C GLY A 130 41.23 38.11 -30.15
N ALA A 131 42.47 37.62 -30.06
CA ALA A 131 43.33 37.41 -28.85
C ALA A 131 42.81 36.41 -27.76
N THR A 132 43.35 35.20 -27.56
CA THR A 132 44.70 34.73 -27.12
C THR A 132 45.04 34.86 -25.62
N TYR A 133 45.00 33.74 -24.89
CA TYR A 133 45.91 33.32 -23.79
C TYR A 133 45.79 31.78 -23.64
N GLY A 134 46.80 30.98 -23.28
CA GLY A 134 48.24 31.30 -23.11
C GLY A 134 48.92 30.47 -22.02
N GLY A 135 49.50 29.31 -22.37
CA GLY A 135 50.27 28.43 -21.45
C GLY A 135 49.76 26.98 -21.45
N ALA A 136 50.47 25.88 -21.77
CA ALA A 136 51.87 25.52 -22.06
C ALA A 136 52.48 24.54 -21.03
N GLY A 137 53.04 23.43 -21.52
CA GLY A 137 53.65 22.35 -20.73
C GLY A 137 52.84 21.03 -20.81
N GLY A 138 53.37 19.90 -21.27
CA GLY A 138 54.67 19.62 -21.90
C GLY A 138 55.29 18.32 -21.38
N PHE A 139 55.93 17.54 -22.28
CA PHE A 139 56.41 16.17 -22.09
C PHE A 139 55.27 15.13 -21.88
N GLY A 140 55.23 13.94 -22.50
CA GLY A 140 56.21 13.22 -23.35
C GLY A 140 56.83 12.02 -22.58
N GLY A 141 57.00 10.82 -23.14
CA GLY A 141 56.67 10.27 -24.46
C GLY A 141 57.20 8.82 -24.61
N SER A 142 57.08 8.21 -25.80
CA SER A 142 57.44 6.79 -26.14
C SER A 142 56.55 5.69 -25.51
N GLY A 143 56.35 4.51 -26.12
CA GLY A 143 56.74 4.06 -27.48
C GLY A 143 56.62 2.54 -27.69
N GLY A 144 56.34 2.07 -28.93
CA GLY A 144 56.22 0.65 -29.31
C GLY A 144 54.83 0.04 -29.06
N ALA A 145 54.02 -0.47 -30.00
CA ALA A 145 54.14 -0.83 -31.43
C ALA A 145 54.64 -2.26 -31.77
N TYR A 146 53.71 -3.23 -31.76
CA TYR A 146 53.68 -4.47 -32.58
C TYR A 146 52.19 -4.92 -32.73
N GLY A 147 51.74 -5.61 -33.78
CA GLY A 147 52.53 -6.11 -34.92
C GLY A 147 51.84 -6.94 -36.04
N GLY A 148 50.51 -6.95 -36.21
CA GLY A 148 49.83 -7.29 -37.49
C GLY A 148 49.55 -8.75 -37.90
N GLY A 149 48.38 -8.95 -38.57
CA GLY A 149 48.07 -10.05 -39.52
C GLY A 149 47.57 -11.40 -38.94
N GLY A 150 46.69 -12.16 -39.61
CA GLY A 150 45.84 -11.84 -40.77
C GLY A 150 45.25 -13.06 -41.52
N GLY A 151 43.93 -13.06 -41.80
CA GLY A 151 43.21 -14.01 -42.69
C GLY A 151 42.87 -15.40 -42.08
N LEU A 152 42.06 -16.27 -42.71
CA LEU A 152 41.05 -16.07 -43.78
C LEU A 152 40.14 -17.34 -43.95
N SER A 153 38.90 -17.17 -44.42
CA SER A 153 38.05 -18.12 -45.19
C SER A 153 37.35 -19.37 -44.56
N ALA A 154 36.10 -19.58 -45.03
CA ALA A 154 35.42 -20.83 -45.47
C ALA A 154 35.09 -22.02 -44.52
N GLY A 155 33.92 -21.96 -43.89
CA GLY A 155 32.67 -22.68 -44.25
C GLY A 155 32.61 -24.17 -44.66
N CYS A 156 31.75 -24.94 -43.96
CA CYS A 156 30.79 -25.98 -44.42
C CYS A 156 29.64 -26.05 -43.36
N LYS A 157 28.34 -26.33 -43.57
CA LYS A 157 27.47 -27.02 -44.57
C LYS A 157 27.10 -28.47 -44.21
N GLU A 158 25.78 -28.75 -44.18
CA GLU A 158 25.09 -30.07 -44.00
C GLU A 158 25.28 -30.80 -42.65
N GLY A 159 24.37 -31.66 -42.16
CA GLY A 159 23.00 -32.02 -42.59
C GLY A 159 22.50 -33.39 -42.04
N VAL A 160 21.27 -33.80 -42.41
CA VAL A 160 20.73 -35.20 -42.45
C VAL A 160 20.16 -35.86 -41.15
N MET A 161 18.83 -36.13 -41.18
CA MET A 161 17.98 -37.25 -40.65
C MET A 161 18.14 -37.76 -39.19
N LEU A 162 17.10 -38.06 -38.38
CA LEU A 162 15.80 -38.79 -38.51
C LEU A 162 15.86 -40.34 -38.43
N GLU A 163 14.84 -40.92 -37.77
CA GLU A 163 14.48 -42.36 -37.62
C GLU A 163 15.47 -43.23 -36.79
N ASP A 164 15.13 -44.31 -36.07
CA ASP A 164 13.90 -44.86 -35.44
C ASP A 164 14.35 -45.97 -34.43
N GLY A 165 13.56 -46.62 -33.55
CA GLY A 165 12.10 -46.61 -33.27
C GLY A 165 11.70 -47.74 -32.28
N ASP A 166 10.42 -48.16 -32.35
CA ASP A 166 9.79 -49.40 -31.81
C ASP A 166 9.59 -49.64 -30.27
N GLY A 167 8.41 -50.21 -29.93
CA GLY A 167 8.02 -50.49 -28.53
C GLY A 167 6.67 -51.18 -28.17
N TYR A 168 5.78 -51.54 -29.13
CA TYR A 168 4.48 -52.25 -28.93
C TYR A 168 3.38 -51.50 -28.11
N GLN A 169 2.07 -51.46 -28.42
CA GLN A 169 1.03 -52.42 -28.91
C GLN A 169 0.52 -53.50 -27.91
N GLU A 170 -0.75 -53.94 -27.90
CA GLU A 170 -2.05 -53.22 -28.00
C GLU A 170 -3.27 -54.12 -27.64
N ARG A 171 -4.29 -53.54 -26.96
CA ARG A 171 -5.75 -53.78 -27.10
C ARG A 171 -6.44 -55.12 -26.67
N TRP A 172 -7.75 -54.98 -26.38
CA TRP A 172 -8.83 -55.99 -26.20
C TRP A 172 -8.86 -56.77 -24.87
N GLN A 173 -10.00 -57.06 -24.22
CA GLN A 173 -11.45 -56.75 -24.35
C GLN A 173 -12.06 -56.81 -22.90
N ARG A 174 -13.26 -56.36 -22.52
CA ARG A 174 -14.53 -55.84 -23.13
C ARG A 174 -15.11 -54.80 -22.11
N LEU A 175 -16.29 -54.16 -22.18
CA LEU A 175 -17.52 -54.25 -23.00
C LEU A 175 -18.12 -52.81 -23.19
N THR A 176 -19.38 -52.69 -23.64
CA THR A 176 -20.15 -51.45 -23.94
C THR A 176 -21.65 -51.68 -23.58
N PRO A 177 -22.64 -50.76 -23.72
CA PRO A 177 -22.69 -49.47 -24.47
C PRO A 177 -23.41 -48.31 -23.72
N LEU A 178 -23.85 -47.17 -24.30
CA LEU A 178 -23.95 -46.68 -25.69
C LEU A 178 -23.70 -45.15 -25.77
N SER A 179 -23.77 -44.58 -26.97
CA SER A 179 -23.22 -43.28 -27.37
C SER A 179 -24.23 -42.28 -27.98
N VAL A 180 -23.87 -40.98 -27.90
CA VAL A 180 -24.10 -39.93 -28.92
C VAL A 180 -25.50 -39.28 -29.05
N GLU A 181 -25.47 -37.94 -28.88
CA GLU A 181 -26.25 -36.85 -29.50
C GLU A 181 -27.77 -36.62 -29.30
N THR A 182 -28.04 -35.41 -28.77
CA THR A 182 -29.03 -34.41 -29.21
C THR A 182 -30.49 -34.36 -28.73
N TRP A 183 -30.86 -33.09 -28.46
CA TRP A 183 -32.18 -32.47 -28.41
C TRP A 183 -33.10 -32.74 -27.20
N ALA A 184 -33.94 -31.74 -26.93
CA ALA A 184 -34.63 -31.54 -25.66
C ALA A 184 -36.12 -31.89 -25.75
N TYR A 185 -36.73 -32.23 -24.60
CA TYR A 185 -37.90 -31.47 -24.16
C TYR A 185 -38.11 -31.54 -22.63
N ARG A 186 -39.13 -30.83 -22.16
CA ARG A 186 -39.60 -30.77 -20.77
C ARG A 186 -40.10 -32.13 -20.28
N LEU A 187 -40.08 -32.33 -18.96
CA LEU A 187 -41.14 -33.07 -18.27
C LEU A 187 -41.48 -32.42 -16.92
N GLN A 188 -42.69 -31.89 -16.83
CA GLN A 188 -43.39 -31.63 -15.58
C GLN A 188 -44.76 -32.26 -15.75
N GLU A 189 -45.04 -33.33 -15.03
CA GLU A 189 -46.41 -33.66 -14.61
C GLU A 189 -46.39 -34.72 -13.50
N ALA A 190 -47.11 -34.44 -12.42
CA ALA A 190 -47.71 -35.44 -11.57
C ALA A 190 -49.22 -35.22 -11.69
N SER A 191 -49.88 -35.99 -12.55
CA SER A 191 -51.28 -35.81 -12.90
C SER A 191 -52.12 -37.04 -12.57
N THR A 192 -53.15 -36.82 -11.76
CA THR A 192 -54.35 -37.67 -11.71
C THR A 192 -55.56 -36.76 -11.80
N ALA A 193 -56.53 -37.16 -12.62
CA ALA A 193 -57.60 -36.32 -13.17
C ALA A 193 -58.93 -36.48 -12.36
N PRO A 194 -60.13 -35.98 -12.77
CA PRO A 194 -60.44 -35.29 -14.04
C PRO A 194 -61.49 -34.13 -14.03
N ALA A 195 -61.69 -33.57 -15.23
CA ALA A 195 -62.98 -33.21 -15.86
C ALA A 195 -63.51 -31.74 -15.89
N HIS A 196 -64.00 -31.38 -17.09
CA HIS A 196 -65.01 -30.38 -17.49
C HIS A 196 -64.79 -28.84 -17.37
N ALA A 197 -64.38 -28.28 -18.52
CA ALA A 197 -65.14 -27.29 -19.34
C ALA A 197 -65.27 -25.80 -18.89
N PRO A 198 -65.52 -24.84 -19.83
CA PRO A 198 -65.03 -23.45 -19.67
C PRO A 198 -66.03 -22.29 -19.88
N ALA A 199 -65.64 -21.09 -19.41
CA ALA A 199 -66.06 -19.76 -19.86
C ALA A 199 -64.86 -18.79 -19.63
N GLN A 200 -64.35 -17.97 -20.58
CA GLN A 200 -64.90 -16.91 -21.44
C GLN A 200 -64.91 -15.49 -20.80
N ALA A 201 -64.94 -14.46 -21.67
CA ALA A 201 -64.75 -13.01 -21.42
C ALA A 201 -63.28 -12.61 -21.08
N SER A 202 -62.48 -11.94 -21.94
CA SER A 202 -62.60 -10.64 -22.65
C SER A 202 -62.16 -9.44 -21.79
N SER A 203 -61.34 -8.48 -22.24
CA SER A 203 -60.68 -8.29 -23.55
C SER A 203 -59.68 -7.11 -23.54
N ALA A 204 -58.74 -7.11 -24.48
CA ALA A 204 -57.85 -6.01 -24.88
C ALA A 204 -56.77 -5.55 -23.84
N GLY A 205 -55.58 -5.11 -24.26
CA GLY A 205 -55.10 -5.01 -25.63
C GLY A 205 -53.60 -4.72 -25.82
N ALA A 206 -53.18 -4.87 -27.07
CA ALA A 206 -51.86 -4.65 -27.66
C ALA A 206 -51.18 -3.31 -27.32
N ALA A 207 -49.85 -3.13 -27.45
CA ALA A 207 -48.71 -4.06 -27.63
C ALA A 207 -47.36 -3.29 -27.66
N ARG A 208 -46.26 -4.05 -27.82
CA ARG A 208 -44.93 -3.69 -28.38
C ARG A 208 -43.76 -3.40 -27.41
N ARG A 209 -42.95 -4.46 -27.26
CA ARG A 209 -41.47 -4.49 -27.42
C ARG A 209 -40.62 -3.49 -26.63
N GLY A 210 -39.93 -4.02 -25.62
CA GLY A 210 -38.58 -3.60 -25.22
C GLY A 210 -37.71 -4.84 -25.04
N PHE A 211 -36.45 -4.81 -25.49
CA PHE A 211 -35.44 -5.81 -25.12
C PHE A 211 -34.92 -5.52 -23.70
N LEU A 212 -34.40 -6.54 -23.01
CA LEU A 212 -33.12 -6.42 -22.31
C LEU A 212 -32.50 -7.80 -22.05
N LEU A 213 -31.23 -7.93 -22.41
CA LEU A 213 -30.33 -9.02 -22.08
C LEU A 213 -29.20 -8.44 -21.23
N GLY A 214 -28.83 -9.13 -20.15
CA GLY A 214 -27.46 -9.22 -19.63
C GLY A 214 -26.73 -7.96 -19.09
N ALA A 215 -26.08 -8.16 -17.94
CA ALA A 215 -24.97 -7.37 -17.37
C ALA A 215 -25.26 -5.92 -16.92
N GLY A 216 -24.42 -5.46 -15.97
CA GLY A 216 -24.15 -4.04 -15.74
C GLY A 216 -25.09 -3.28 -14.77
N ASP A 217 -24.57 -3.01 -13.58
CA ASP A 217 -24.39 -1.66 -13.03
C ASP A 217 -25.56 -0.71 -12.65
N PHE A 218 -25.26 0.09 -11.62
CA PHE A 218 -25.78 1.43 -11.32
C PHE A 218 -27.29 1.61 -11.03
N TRP A 219 -27.67 1.34 -9.77
CA TRP A 219 -28.81 2.04 -9.13
C TRP A 219 -28.43 3.49 -8.73
N MET A 220 -28.20 4.35 -9.72
CA MET A 220 -27.88 5.76 -9.48
C MET A 220 -29.15 6.59 -9.25
N LEU A 221 -29.64 6.63 -8.01
CA LEU A 221 -30.80 7.44 -7.63
C LEU A 221 -30.40 8.92 -7.56
N ALA A 222 -30.67 9.65 -8.64
CA ALA A 222 -30.21 11.03 -8.83
C ALA A 222 -30.79 12.01 -7.79
N VAL A 223 -29.92 12.59 -6.97
CA VAL A 223 -30.26 13.68 -6.04
C VAL A 223 -29.90 15.02 -6.68
N ASP A 224 -30.87 15.72 -7.26
CA ASP A 224 -30.65 17.06 -7.82
C ASP A 224 -30.51 18.12 -6.70
N ARG A 225 -29.40 18.87 -6.77
CA ARG A 225 -29.01 20.08 -6.00
C ARG A 225 -28.68 19.93 -4.51
N PRO A 226 -27.60 20.59 -4.04
CA PRO A 226 -27.32 20.75 -2.61
C PRO A 226 -28.17 21.88 -2.01
N GLY A 227 -28.94 21.59 -0.94
CA GLY A 227 -29.58 22.64 -0.13
C GLY A 227 -30.82 22.22 0.66
N THR A 228 -31.50 21.14 0.28
CA THR A 228 -32.79 20.73 0.88
C THR A 228 -32.64 19.47 1.75
N ALA A 229 -32.92 19.60 3.05
CA ALA A 229 -32.99 18.47 3.97
C ALA A 229 -34.27 17.65 3.72
N VAL A 230 -34.15 16.50 3.07
CA VAL A 230 -35.29 15.63 2.77
C VAL A 230 -35.67 14.80 4.01
N THR A 231 -36.60 15.32 4.81
CA THR A 231 -37.34 14.54 5.82
C THR A 231 -38.32 13.59 5.13
N GLY A 232 -37.82 12.46 4.61
CA GLY A 232 -38.55 11.64 3.62
C GLY A 232 -38.69 10.13 3.88
N GLY A 233 -38.08 9.57 4.93
CA GLY A 233 -38.00 8.11 5.12
C GLY A 233 -39.36 7.37 5.07
N GLY A 234 -40.39 7.93 5.70
CA GLY A 234 -41.71 7.26 5.82
C GLY A 234 -42.45 7.02 4.50
N ARG A 235 -42.17 7.78 3.43
CA ARG A 235 -42.93 7.70 2.18
C ARG A 235 -42.46 6.62 1.20
N LEU A 236 -41.33 5.95 1.48
CA LEU A 236 -40.84 4.87 0.64
C LEU A 236 -41.50 3.53 1.00
N ALA A 237 -41.65 3.24 2.30
CA ALA A 237 -42.34 2.06 2.80
C ALA A 237 -43.82 2.04 2.39
N GLU A 238 -44.56 3.16 2.56
CA GLU A 238 -45.95 3.31 2.10
C GLU A 238 -46.09 2.99 0.59
N ARG A 239 -45.13 3.45 -0.22
CA ARG A 239 -45.14 3.22 -1.68
C ARG A 239 -44.80 1.79 -2.07
N LEU A 240 -43.91 1.12 -1.35
CA LEU A 240 -43.59 -0.30 -1.56
C LEU A 240 -44.76 -1.20 -1.14
N GLY A 241 -45.36 -0.98 0.03
CA GLY A 241 -46.55 -1.72 0.48
C GLY A 241 -47.73 -1.57 -0.48
N ALA A 242 -47.96 -0.36 -1.01
CA ALA A 242 -49.00 -0.11 -2.01
C ALA A 242 -48.73 -0.76 -3.39
N LEU A 243 -47.48 -1.16 -3.69
CA LEU A 243 -47.09 -1.80 -4.94
C LEU A 243 -47.07 -3.34 -4.86
N LEU A 244 -46.81 -3.90 -3.69
CA LEU A 244 -46.64 -5.34 -3.49
C LEU A 244 -47.91 -6.04 -2.97
N GLY A 245 -48.83 -5.30 -2.35
CA GLY A 245 -50.07 -5.86 -1.80
C GLY A 245 -49.86 -6.67 -0.52
N SER A 246 -50.92 -7.37 -0.09
CA SER A 246 -50.99 -8.09 1.19
C SER A 246 -50.40 -9.52 1.11
N ASP A 247 -49.21 -9.65 0.53
CA ASP A 247 -48.43 -10.90 0.56
C ASP A 247 -47.48 -10.92 1.77
N PRO A 248 -47.50 -11.95 2.64
CA PRO A 248 -46.59 -12.03 3.79
C PRO A 248 -45.10 -11.97 3.44
N SER A 249 -44.69 -12.44 2.26
CA SER A 249 -43.30 -12.38 1.79
C SER A 249 -42.86 -10.95 1.42
N ALA A 250 -43.81 -10.11 0.98
CA ALA A 250 -43.57 -8.69 0.76
C ALA A 250 -43.35 -7.95 2.08
N GLU A 251 -44.05 -8.33 3.15
CA GLU A 251 -43.91 -7.68 4.46
C GLU A 251 -42.53 -7.94 5.10
N GLU A 252 -41.98 -9.16 4.98
CA GLU A 252 -40.60 -9.42 5.41
C GLU A 252 -39.58 -8.69 4.52
N THR A 253 -39.84 -8.61 3.21
CA THR A 253 -38.99 -7.86 2.28
C THR A 253 -38.96 -6.36 2.63
N VAL A 254 -40.11 -5.76 2.97
CA VAL A 254 -40.20 -4.37 3.47
C VAL A 254 -39.44 -4.23 4.79
N LYS A 255 -39.62 -5.14 5.76
CA LYS A 255 -38.87 -5.09 7.04
C LYS A 255 -37.35 -5.18 6.85
N ARG A 256 -36.86 -5.97 5.89
CA ARG A 256 -35.44 -6.01 5.52
C ARG A 256 -34.97 -4.70 4.88
N VAL A 257 -35.75 -4.13 3.96
CA VAL A 257 -35.44 -2.83 3.32
C VAL A 257 -35.46 -1.68 4.34
N GLU A 258 -36.42 -1.65 5.27
CA GLU A 258 -36.48 -0.69 6.36
C GLU A 258 -35.30 -0.84 7.34
N SER A 259 -34.89 -2.08 7.64
CA SER A 259 -33.72 -2.35 8.49
C SER A 259 -32.42 -1.88 7.84
N LEU A 260 -32.25 -2.12 6.53
CA LEU A 260 -31.11 -1.63 5.75
C LEU A 260 -31.10 -0.10 5.67
N LEU A 261 -32.24 0.54 5.41
CA LEU A 261 -32.39 2.00 5.43
C LEU A 261 -32.14 2.59 6.82
N ALA A 262 -32.56 1.92 7.89
CA ALA A 262 -32.27 2.35 9.26
C ALA A 262 -30.76 2.32 9.53
N LEU A 263 -30.07 1.24 9.12
CA LEU A 263 -28.61 1.10 9.16
C LEU A 263 -27.92 2.24 8.38
N GLU A 264 -28.35 2.45 7.14
CA GLU A 264 -27.78 3.44 6.23
C GLU A 264 -28.02 4.88 6.71
N LEU A 265 -29.15 5.14 7.38
CA LEU A 265 -29.48 6.40 8.04
C LEU A 265 -28.71 6.61 9.35
N SER A 266 -28.42 5.56 10.14
CA SER A 266 -27.51 5.68 11.28
C SER A 266 -26.09 6.01 10.83
N TYR A 267 -25.53 5.24 9.88
CA TYR A 267 -24.24 5.56 9.26
C TYR A 267 -24.27 6.88 8.46
N GLY A 268 -25.45 7.33 8.03
CA GLY A 268 -25.66 8.62 7.35
C GLY A 268 -25.56 9.84 8.27
N ARG A 269 -25.85 9.70 9.57
CA ARG A 269 -25.86 10.83 10.52
C ARG A 269 -24.48 11.22 11.03
N GLU A 270 -23.50 10.32 11.02
CA GLU A 270 -22.15 10.62 11.51
C GLU A 270 -21.20 11.15 10.43
N ARG A 271 -21.35 10.68 9.18
CA ARG A 271 -20.55 11.08 8.01
C ARG A 271 -20.32 12.61 7.91
N PRO A 272 -21.33 13.50 8.07
CA PRO A 272 -21.13 14.95 7.97
C PRO A 272 -20.26 15.57 9.07
N ARG A 273 -20.22 14.97 10.27
CA ARG A 273 -19.39 15.47 11.38
C ARG A 273 -17.93 15.04 11.25
N GLN A 274 -17.68 13.82 10.76
CA GLN A 274 -16.33 13.30 10.62
C GLN A 274 -15.60 13.86 9.39
N GLN A 275 -16.30 14.08 8.26
CA GLN A 275 -15.69 14.72 7.07
C GLN A 275 -15.25 16.16 7.35
N ALA A 276 -15.99 16.92 8.16
CA ALA A 276 -15.60 18.28 8.54
C ALA A 276 -14.22 18.34 9.25
N ALA A 277 -13.86 17.30 10.01
CA ALA A 277 -12.62 17.23 10.77
C ALA A 277 -11.36 17.00 9.90
N GLN A 278 -11.50 16.50 8.67
CA GLN A 278 -10.38 16.22 7.77
C GLN A 278 -9.70 17.50 7.24
N SER A 279 -10.34 18.66 7.39
CA SER A 279 -9.85 19.98 6.95
C SER A 279 -8.66 20.55 7.76
N GLY A 280 -8.13 19.81 8.74
CA GLY A 280 -7.09 20.27 9.68
C GLY A 280 -5.68 19.70 9.49
N PHE A 281 -5.49 18.68 8.64
CA PHE A 281 -4.20 17.99 8.47
C PHE A 281 -3.32 18.65 7.39
N ALA A 282 -2.00 18.49 7.50
CA ALA A 282 -1.05 19.10 6.56
C ALA A 282 -0.92 18.32 5.24
N ASN A 283 -1.09 16.99 5.28
CA ASN A 283 -1.04 16.07 4.16
C ASN A 283 -1.79 14.77 4.51
N GLN A 284 -1.89 13.84 3.56
CA GLN A 284 -2.57 12.56 3.76
C GLN A 284 -1.87 11.64 4.76
N LEU A 285 -0.53 11.68 4.87
CA LEU A 285 0.19 10.88 5.85
C LEU A 285 -0.18 11.26 7.29
N GLU A 286 -0.19 12.55 7.63
CA GLU A 286 -0.59 13.02 8.96
C GLU A 286 -2.10 12.85 9.21
N ALA A 287 -2.93 12.91 8.17
CA ALA A 287 -4.34 12.53 8.27
C ALA A 287 -4.50 11.03 8.59
N LEU A 288 -3.72 10.14 7.94
CA LEU A 288 -3.78 8.70 8.16
C LEU A 288 -3.34 8.33 9.58
N LYS A 289 -2.24 8.93 10.08
CA LYS A 289 -1.76 8.77 11.47
C LYS A 289 -2.81 9.11 12.54
N SER A 290 -3.83 9.90 12.22
CA SER A 290 -4.92 10.24 13.14
C SER A 290 -6.00 9.16 13.27
N MET A 291 -6.03 8.17 12.37
CA MET A 291 -7.08 7.16 12.28
C MET A 291 -6.57 5.71 12.19
N SER A 292 -5.29 5.52 11.86
CA SER A 292 -4.58 4.25 11.73
C SER A 292 -3.15 4.35 12.27
N THR A 293 -2.65 3.29 12.89
CA THR A 293 -1.23 3.17 13.25
C THR A 293 -0.41 3.02 11.97
N VAL A 294 0.39 4.02 11.61
CA VAL A 294 1.29 3.95 10.45
C VAL A 294 2.57 3.20 10.83
N VAL A 295 2.90 2.21 10.02
CA VAL A 295 4.03 1.30 10.16
C VAL A 295 4.90 1.42 8.89
N ALA A 296 6.22 1.35 9.01
CA ALA A 296 7.11 1.40 7.85
C ALA A 296 7.59 -0.01 7.43
N ASP A 297 7.35 -0.37 6.16
CA ASP A 297 7.83 -1.62 5.56
C ASP A 297 9.16 -1.36 4.85
N THR A 298 10.26 -1.37 5.63
CA THR A 298 11.61 -1.13 5.11
C THR A 298 12.70 -1.71 5.99
N GLY A 299 13.85 -2.03 5.39
CA GLY A 299 15.12 -2.27 6.10
C GLY A 299 15.89 -1.00 6.46
N GLU A 300 15.47 0.16 5.96
CA GLU A 300 16.28 1.38 5.85
C GLU A 300 15.96 2.42 6.93
N ILE A 301 16.92 2.66 7.82
CA ILE A 301 16.78 3.53 9.00
C ILE A 301 16.51 5.01 8.64
N GLY A 302 17.01 5.50 7.51
CA GLY A 302 16.76 6.88 7.05
C GLY A 302 15.26 7.18 6.88
N ALA A 303 14.56 6.38 6.08
CA ALA A 303 13.12 6.53 5.84
C ALA A 303 12.29 6.45 7.14
N ILE A 304 12.72 5.64 8.11
CA ILE A 304 12.06 5.54 9.42
C ILE A 304 12.20 6.86 10.21
N ARG A 305 13.39 7.48 10.21
CA ARG A 305 13.64 8.78 10.84
C ARG A 305 12.86 9.93 10.19
N ASP A 306 12.68 9.87 8.87
CA ASP A 306 11.99 10.90 8.09
C ASP A 306 10.46 10.84 8.31
N PHE A 307 9.85 9.67 8.08
CA PHE A 307 8.39 9.51 8.12
C PHE A 307 7.81 9.30 9.52
N LYS A 308 8.64 8.87 10.49
CA LYS A 308 8.28 8.69 11.91
C LYS A 308 7.03 7.81 12.11
N PRO A 309 7.12 6.52 11.76
CA PRO A 309 6.08 5.54 12.03
C PRO A 309 6.03 5.19 13.53
N ILE A 310 5.02 4.44 13.94
CA ILE A 310 4.92 3.91 15.31
C ILE A 310 5.66 2.56 15.43
N ASP A 311 5.40 1.64 14.50
CA ASP A 311 6.06 0.34 14.38
C ASP A 311 6.86 0.26 13.07
N CYS A 312 7.62 -0.82 12.88
CA CYS A 312 8.29 -1.15 11.62
C CYS A 312 8.19 -2.66 11.28
N THR A 313 8.28 -3.00 10.00
CA THR A 313 8.28 -4.39 9.52
C THR A 313 9.50 -4.69 8.66
N THR A 314 10.18 -5.81 8.97
CA THR A 314 11.16 -6.44 8.09
C THR A 314 10.61 -7.73 7.46
N ASN A 315 11.36 -8.26 6.49
CA ASN A 315 11.22 -9.56 5.85
C ASN A 315 12.59 -9.90 5.20
N PRO A 316 12.84 -11.14 4.73
CA PRO A 316 14.13 -11.51 4.15
C PRO A 316 14.55 -10.61 2.97
N SER A 317 13.62 -10.23 2.09
CA SER A 317 13.87 -9.31 0.96
C SER A 317 14.34 -7.92 1.41
N LEU A 318 13.76 -7.39 2.49
CA LEU A 318 14.12 -6.08 3.06
C LEU A 318 15.46 -6.11 3.79
N VAL A 319 15.77 -7.21 4.50
CA VAL A 319 17.10 -7.43 5.09
C VAL A 319 18.15 -7.50 3.98
N LEU A 320 17.92 -8.35 2.95
CA LEU A 320 18.77 -8.47 1.76
C LEU A 320 18.96 -7.13 1.01
N LYS A 321 17.95 -6.24 1.01
CA LYS A 321 18.07 -4.90 0.43
C LYS A 321 18.97 -4.00 1.29
N ALA A 322 18.75 -3.95 2.60
CA ALA A 322 19.50 -3.09 3.51
C ALA A 322 21.01 -3.40 3.53
N VAL A 323 21.37 -4.69 3.60
CA VAL A 323 22.78 -5.13 3.70
C VAL A 323 23.62 -4.89 2.44
N LYS A 324 22.99 -4.46 1.33
CA LYS A 324 23.68 -4.04 0.10
C LYS A 324 24.15 -2.57 0.14
N ASN A 325 23.68 -1.79 1.12
CA ASN A 325 24.21 -0.44 1.41
C ASN A 325 25.46 -0.57 2.30
N GLU A 326 26.51 0.20 2.00
CA GLU A 326 27.78 0.16 2.74
C GLU A 326 27.63 0.53 4.23
N GLU A 327 26.62 1.34 4.58
CA GLU A 327 26.25 1.69 5.97
C GLU A 327 25.95 0.46 6.86
N TYR A 328 25.67 -0.70 6.26
CA TYR A 328 25.27 -1.92 6.97
C TYR A 328 26.38 -2.97 7.05
N LYS A 329 27.56 -2.73 6.46
CA LYS A 329 28.67 -3.71 6.41
C LYS A 329 29.13 -4.16 7.78
N HIS A 330 29.32 -3.24 8.74
CA HIS A 330 29.79 -3.60 10.08
C HIS A 330 28.77 -4.43 10.88
N TYR A 331 27.47 -4.34 10.59
CA TYR A 331 26.48 -5.24 11.21
C TYR A 331 26.62 -6.70 10.74
N ILE A 332 27.23 -6.93 9.57
CA ILE A 332 27.57 -8.27 9.07
C ILE A 332 28.79 -8.79 9.85
N ASP A 333 29.82 -7.98 10.04
CA ASP A 333 30.99 -8.32 10.87
C ASP A 333 30.58 -8.61 12.33
N GLU A 334 29.71 -7.78 12.91
CA GLU A 334 29.11 -8.00 14.23
C GLU A 334 28.29 -9.30 14.28
N ALA A 335 27.51 -9.62 13.25
CA ALA A 335 26.74 -10.86 13.20
C ALA A 335 27.66 -12.09 13.11
N VAL A 336 28.72 -12.03 12.31
CA VAL A 336 29.75 -13.09 12.19
C VAL A 336 30.54 -13.25 13.49
N ALA A 337 30.86 -12.16 14.20
CA ALA A 337 31.52 -12.21 15.50
C ALA A 337 30.59 -12.79 16.59
N MET A 338 29.33 -12.36 16.62
CA MET A 338 28.33 -12.84 17.57
C MET A 338 28.05 -14.33 17.37
N GLU A 339 27.89 -14.81 16.14
CA GLU A 339 27.62 -16.22 15.84
C GLU A 339 28.73 -17.13 16.39
N ARG A 340 29.99 -16.79 16.12
CA ARG A 340 31.17 -17.49 16.68
C ARG A 340 31.22 -17.45 18.20
N SER A 341 30.79 -16.34 18.83
CA SER A 341 30.79 -16.20 20.29
C SER A 341 29.67 -16.99 20.98
N LEU A 342 28.53 -17.17 20.30
CA LEU A 342 27.38 -17.91 20.80
C LEU A 342 27.47 -19.41 20.50
N ASN A 343 28.27 -19.81 19.49
CA ASN A 343 28.44 -21.19 19.05
C ASN A 343 27.09 -21.91 18.85
N LEU A 344 26.18 -21.25 18.13
CA LEU A 344 24.81 -21.71 17.97
C LEU A 344 24.76 -23.00 17.14
N PRO A 345 23.94 -24.00 17.53
CA PRO A 345 23.76 -25.20 16.72
C PRO A 345 23.15 -24.83 15.37
N THR A 346 23.89 -25.16 14.30
CA THR A 346 23.44 -25.06 12.91
C THR A 346 22.23 -25.98 12.72
N MET A 347 21.08 -25.40 12.40
CA MET A 347 19.83 -26.17 12.21
C MET A 347 19.83 -26.99 10.92
N ASP A 348 20.50 -26.49 9.87
CA ASP A 348 20.65 -27.15 8.58
C ASP A 348 22.14 -27.07 8.13
N PRO A 349 22.88 -28.20 8.12
CA PRO A 349 24.27 -28.24 7.68
C PRO A 349 24.51 -27.80 6.22
N SER A 350 23.49 -27.82 5.36
CA SER A 350 23.58 -27.31 3.99
C SER A 350 23.53 -25.78 3.92
N ARG A 351 23.03 -25.13 4.98
CA ARG A 351 22.86 -23.67 5.11
C ARG A 351 23.65 -23.10 6.31
N PRO A 352 25.00 -23.18 6.29
CA PRO A 352 25.85 -22.79 7.41
C PRO A 352 25.83 -21.29 7.74
N TYR A 353 25.20 -20.45 6.91
CA TYR A 353 25.09 -19.00 7.10
C TYR A 353 23.76 -18.56 7.73
N ALA A 354 22.77 -19.46 7.88
CA ALA A 354 21.45 -19.13 8.41
C ALA A 354 21.49 -18.54 9.84
N ASN A 355 22.39 -19.02 10.70
CA ASN A 355 22.61 -18.45 12.04
C ASN A 355 23.06 -16.97 11.97
N ILE A 356 23.90 -16.61 11.00
CA ILE A 356 24.42 -15.25 10.82
C ILE A 356 23.31 -14.36 10.25
N ALA A 357 22.48 -14.87 9.35
CA ALA A 357 21.31 -14.17 8.82
C ALA A 357 20.25 -13.89 9.91
N ASP A 358 19.97 -14.84 10.81
CA ASP A 358 19.13 -14.63 11.99
C ASP A 358 19.63 -13.42 12.82
N ILE A 359 20.93 -13.42 13.15
CA ILE A 359 21.56 -12.37 13.96
C ILE A 359 21.57 -11.03 13.21
N LEU A 360 21.78 -11.03 11.89
CA LEU A 360 21.80 -9.82 11.07
C LEU A 360 20.40 -9.16 10.97
N ALA A 361 19.34 -9.98 10.85
CA ALA A 361 17.97 -9.49 10.94
C ALA A 361 17.65 -8.88 12.32
N VAL A 362 18.16 -9.50 13.40
CA VAL A 362 18.05 -8.97 14.78
C VAL A 362 18.90 -7.70 14.99
N ASN A 363 20.09 -7.60 14.39
CA ASN A 363 20.92 -6.39 14.41
C ASN A 363 20.18 -5.21 13.78
N ILE A 364 19.61 -5.40 12.59
CA ILE A 364 18.86 -4.38 11.87
C ILE A 364 17.59 -3.98 12.63
N GLY A 365 16.81 -4.96 13.11
CA GLY A 365 15.58 -4.69 13.86
C GLY A 365 15.83 -4.03 15.22
N ALA A 366 16.95 -4.32 15.89
CA ALA A 366 17.37 -3.60 17.08
C ALA A 366 17.62 -2.11 16.79
N LEU A 367 18.33 -1.80 15.69
CA LEU A 367 18.56 -0.41 15.26
C LEU A 367 17.26 0.34 14.91
N MET A 368 16.22 -0.38 14.48
CA MET A 368 14.90 0.23 14.26
C MET A 368 14.20 0.58 15.57
N LEU A 369 14.35 -0.24 16.61
CA LEU A 369 13.73 -0.01 17.93
C LEU A 369 14.31 1.20 18.68
N ASP A 370 15.49 1.69 18.27
CA ASP A 370 16.09 2.96 18.71
C ASP A 370 15.43 4.19 18.06
N VAL A 371 14.76 4.03 16.91
CA VAL A 371 14.13 5.13 16.14
C VAL A 371 12.60 5.07 16.06
N VAL A 372 11.97 3.93 16.35
CA VAL A 372 10.50 3.81 16.48
C VAL A 372 10.08 3.69 17.96
N PRO A 373 8.98 4.33 18.38
CA PRO A 373 8.49 4.25 19.76
C PRO A 373 7.81 2.91 20.08
N GLY A 374 7.26 2.24 19.06
CA GLY A 374 6.55 0.97 19.16
C GLY A 374 7.43 -0.24 18.88
N ARG A 375 6.98 -1.12 17.99
CA ARG A 375 7.51 -2.48 17.79
C ARG A 375 8.22 -2.69 16.46
N VAL A 376 9.03 -3.75 16.39
CA VAL A 376 9.57 -4.31 15.14
C VAL A 376 8.97 -5.68 14.87
N SER A 377 8.58 -5.95 13.62
CA SER A 377 8.32 -7.32 13.17
C SER A 377 9.57 -7.91 12.53
N THR A 378 10.04 -9.06 13.03
CA THR A 378 11.18 -9.80 12.47
C THR A 378 10.71 -11.20 12.05
N GLU A 379 11.02 -11.59 10.83
CA GLU A 379 10.44 -12.78 10.18
C GLU A 379 11.28 -14.03 10.42
N CYS A 380 10.59 -15.14 10.74
CA CYS A 380 11.21 -16.46 10.77
C CYS A 380 11.65 -16.88 9.36
N ASP A 381 12.65 -17.76 9.29
CA ASP A 381 13.13 -18.34 8.03
C ASP A 381 11.99 -19.05 7.28
N ALA A 382 11.69 -18.59 6.06
CA ALA A 382 10.57 -19.05 5.26
C ALA A 382 10.64 -20.56 4.92
N HIS A 383 11.83 -21.17 4.92
CA HIS A 383 11.99 -22.62 4.73
C HIS A 383 11.29 -23.44 5.81
N LEU A 384 11.09 -22.87 7.00
CA LEU A 384 10.45 -23.53 8.15
C LEU A 384 8.92 -23.44 8.12
N SER A 385 8.32 -22.76 7.12
CA SER A 385 6.87 -22.47 7.07
C SER A 385 5.95 -23.71 7.11
N LEU A 386 6.46 -24.91 6.86
CA LEU A 386 5.72 -26.17 6.92
C LEU A 386 6.19 -27.10 8.07
N ASP A 387 6.96 -26.58 9.02
CA ASP A 387 7.34 -27.25 10.26
C ASP A 387 6.92 -26.38 11.46
N THR A 388 5.98 -26.89 12.25
CA THR A 388 5.46 -26.21 13.44
C THR A 388 6.53 -26.06 14.52
N GLN A 389 7.33 -27.10 14.78
CA GLN A 389 8.31 -27.09 15.87
C GLN A 389 9.53 -26.25 15.50
N ALA A 390 10.07 -26.41 14.29
CA ALA A 390 11.19 -25.59 13.85
C ALA A 390 10.82 -24.09 13.78
N THR A 391 9.57 -23.76 13.45
CA THR A 391 9.07 -22.38 13.52
C THR A 391 8.98 -21.85 14.96
N ILE A 392 8.53 -22.67 15.92
CA ILE A 392 8.55 -22.31 17.35
C ILE A 392 9.99 -22.08 17.83
N ASP A 393 10.90 -23.01 17.54
CA ASP A 393 12.31 -22.95 17.95
C ASP A 393 13.04 -21.75 17.34
N LYS A 394 12.76 -21.41 16.07
CA LYS A 394 13.24 -20.20 15.39
C LYS A 394 12.67 -18.93 16.05
N GLY A 395 11.38 -18.91 16.37
CA GLY A 395 10.75 -17.78 17.06
C GLY A 395 11.37 -17.52 18.44
N LEU A 396 11.55 -18.57 19.24
CA LEU A 396 12.23 -18.52 20.54
C LEU A 396 13.69 -18.04 20.39
N ARG A 397 14.43 -18.53 19.39
CA ARG A 397 15.80 -18.11 19.09
C ARG A 397 15.89 -16.61 18.75
N ILE A 398 14.95 -16.09 17.95
CA ILE A 398 14.91 -14.65 17.62
C ILE A 398 14.68 -13.81 18.90
N VAL A 399 13.77 -14.23 19.78
CA VAL A 399 13.54 -13.54 21.07
C VAL A 399 14.78 -13.56 21.97
N ASP A 400 15.48 -14.70 22.08
CA ASP A 400 16.74 -14.82 22.84
C ASP A 400 17.86 -13.91 22.28
N LEU A 401 17.99 -13.82 20.96
CA LEU A 401 18.94 -12.91 20.30
C LEU A 401 18.62 -11.43 20.58
N TYR A 402 17.34 -11.04 20.67
CA TYR A 402 16.94 -9.71 21.12
C TYR A 402 17.19 -9.49 22.62
N ALA A 403 16.90 -10.47 23.47
CA ALA A 403 17.14 -10.40 24.91
C ALA A 403 18.64 -10.20 25.23
N LYS A 404 19.53 -10.83 24.45
CA LYS A 404 20.99 -10.62 24.51
C LYS A 404 21.44 -9.19 24.15
N LYS A 405 20.59 -8.39 23.51
CA LYS A 405 20.79 -6.95 23.26
C LYS A 405 20.05 -6.06 24.28
N GLY A 406 19.42 -6.64 25.31
CA GLY A 406 18.61 -5.90 26.29
C GLY A 406 17.23 -5.46 25.79
N ILE A 407 16.70 -6.10 24.74
CA ILE A 407 15.42 -5.76 24.14
C ILE A 407 14.32 -6.69 24.65
N GLU A 408 13.33 -6.09 25.31
CA GLU A 408 12.18 -6.80 25.89
C GLU A 408 11.25 -7.40 24.81
N PRO A 409 10.71 -8.62 25.00
CA PRO A 409 9.80 -9.26 24.04
C PRO A 409 8.55 -8.44 23.68
N SER A 410 8.12 -7.52 24.55
CA SER A 410 6.99 -6.61 24.29
C SER A 410 7.27 -5.56 23.20
N ARG A 411 8.53 -5.36 22.79
CA ARG A 411 8.93 -4.54 21.63
C ARG A 411 8.90 -5.33 20.30
N LEU A 412 8.60 -6.62 20.32
CA LEU A 412 8.74 -7.52 19.16
C LEU A 412 7.39 -8.00 18.63
N TYR A 413 7.36 -8.30 17.33
CA TYR A 413 6.50 -9.33 16.76
C TYR A 413 7.37 -10.38 16.05
N ILE A 414 7.20 -11.65 16.39
CA ILE A 414 7.76 -12.77 15.62
C ILE A 414 6.84 -13.00 14.42
N LYS A 415 7.35 -12.75 13.21
CA LYS A 415 6.56 -12.74 11.99
C LYS A 415 6.66 -14.09 11.28
N ILE A 416 5.52 -14.69 10.95
CA ILE A 416 5.40 -16.09 10.55
C ILE A 416 4.43 -16.19 9.36
N ALA A 417 4.76 -17.02 8.36
CA ALA A 417 3.86 -17.28 7.24
C ALA A 417 2.55 -17.93 7.70
N SER A 418 1.42 -17.52 7.12
CA SER A 418 0.08 -17.98 7.51
C SER A 418 -0.28 -19.34 6.89
N THR A 419 0.63 -20.31 6.99
CA THR A 419 0.37 -21.75 6.78
C THR A 419 -0.39 -22.32 7.98
N TRP A 420 -0.90 -23.55 7.90
CA TRP A 420 -1.53 -24.19 9.06
C TRP A 420 -0.53 -24.37 10.20
N GLU A 421 0.68 -24.82 9.85
CA GLU A 421 1.80 -25.09 10.74
C GLU A 421 2.31 -23.80 11.40
N GLY A 422 2.44 -22.71 10.63
CA GLY A 422 2.79 -21.39 11.13
C GLY A 422 1.72 -20.81 12.08
N ILE A 423 0.44 -21.07 11.81
CA ILE A 423 -0.66 -20.68 12.70
C ILE A 423 -0.64 -21.49 14.01
N ARG A 424 -0.31 -22.79 13.99
CA ARG A 424 -0.11 -23.57 15.22
C ARG A 424 1.16 -23.18 15.98
N ALA A 425 2.23 -22.80 15.27
CA ALA A 425 3.43 -22.23 15.89
C ALA A 425 3.13 -20.90 16.60
N CYS A 426 2.35 -20.02 15.96
CA CYS A 426 1.81 -18.80 16.57
C CYS A 426 1.01 -19.10 17.84
N GLU A 427 0.10 -20.07 17.81
CA GLU A 427 -0.69 -20.48 18.99
C GLU A 427 0.21 -20.91 20.16
N ALA A 428 1.29 -21.64 19.89
CA ALA A 428 2.26 -22.08 20.90
C ALA A 428 3.15 -20.95 21.44
N LEU A 429 3.53 -19.99 20.59
CA LEU A 429 4.32 -18.81 20.97
C LEU A 429 3.48 -17.79 21.76
N GLN A 430 2.22 -17.57 21.37
CA GLN A 430 1.30 -16.68 22.10
C GLN A 430 0.97 -17.19 23.50
N LYS A 431 0.85 -18.52 23.68
CA LYS A 431 0.72 -19.14 25.02
C LYS A 431 1.95 -18.95 25.91
N GLN A 432 3.10 -18.58 25.33
CA GLN A 432 4.33 -18.20 26.05
C GLN A 432 4.51 -16.67 26.16
N GLY A 433 3.53 -15.87 25.71
CA GLY A 433 3.58 -14.41 25.75
C GLY A 433 4.38 -13.75 24.61
N ILE A 434 4.75 -14.52 23.58
CA ILE A 434 5.55 -14.04 22.44
C ILE A 434 4.60 -13.61 21.32
N ASN A 435 4.46 -12.28 21.16
CA ASN A 435 3.59 -11.67 20.15
C ASN A 435 3.97 -12.11 18.72
N CYS A 436 3.00 -12.62 17.97
CA CYS A 436 3.19 -13.02 16.57
C CYS A 436 2.51 -12.07 15.57
N ASN A 437 3.13 -11.90 14.40
CA ASN A 437 2.60 -11.21 13.22
C ASN A 437 2.41 -12.23 12.08
N MET A 438 1.16 -12.58 11.76
CA MET A 438 0.87 -13.59 10.74
C MET A 438 0.85 -12.97 9.34
N THR A 439 1.85 -13.29 8.52
CA THR A 439 2.10 -12.71 7.20
C THR A 439 1.78 -13.69 6.07
N LEU A 440 1.86 -13.26 4.81
CA LEU A 440 1.40 -14.03 3.64
C LEU A 440 -0.07 -14.51 3.79
N LEU A 441 -0.90 -13.66 4.39
CA LEU A 441 -2.32 -13.89 4.59
C LEU A 441 -3.09 -13.34 3.39
N PHE A 442 -3.77 -14.23 2.67
CA PHE A 442 -4.50 -13.92 1.44
C PHE A 442 -5.99 -14.30 1.52
N SER A 443 -6.31 -15.43 2.16
CA SER A 443 -7.68 -15.95 2.32
C SER A 443 -8.31 -15.59 3.66
N PHE A 444 -9.64 -15.57 3.69
CA PHE A 444 -10.43 -15.44 4.91
C PHE A 444 -10.20 -16.60 5.90
N ALA A 445 -9.91 -17.81 5.42
CA ALA A 445 -9.63 -18.99 6.26
C ALA A 445 -8.39 -18.77 7.15
N GLN A 446 -7.33 -18.17 6.60
CA GLN A 446 -6.13 -17.81 7.35
C GLN A 446 -6.45 -16.76 8.42
N ALA A 447 -7.24 -15.71 8.10
CA ALA A 447 -7.64 -14.71 9.09
C ALA A 447 -8.47 -15.30 10.26
N ALA A 448 -9.45 -16.17 9.98
CA ALA A 448 -10.22 -16.81 11.04
C ALA A 448 -9.35 -17.74 11.90
N ALA A 449 -8.50 -18.59 11.28
CA ALA A 449 -7.59 -19.47 12.02
C ALA A 449 -6.53 -18.71 12.85
N CYS A 450 -6.07 -17.53 12.39
CA CYS A 450 -5.20 -16.65 13.18
C CYS A 450 -5.89 -16.04 14.40
N ALA A 451 -7.20 -15.78 14.33
CA ALA A 451 -7.98 -15.30 15.47
C ALA A 451 -8.13 -16.39 16.54
N ASP A 452 -8.43 -17.63 16.15
CA ASP A 452 -8.54 -18.77 17.06
C ASP A 452 -7.18 -19.21 17.65
N ALA A 453 -6.09 -19.03 16.89
CA ALA A 453 -4.73 -19.14 17.41
C ALA A 453 -4.32 -17.99 18.35
N GLY A 454 -5.19 -16.98 18.51
CA GLY A 454 -4.96 -15.83 19.39
C GLY A 454 -3.82 -14.93 18.93
N ALA A 455 -3.54 -14.83 17.63
CA ALA A 455 -2.45 -14.00 17.10
C ALA A 455 -2.52 -12.55 17.60
N ALA A 456 -1.36 -11.92 17.82
CA ALA A 456 -1.33 -10.52 18.28
C ALA A 456 -1.68 -9.56 17.13
N LEU A 457 -1.18 -9.87 15.93
CA LEU A 457 -1.37 -9.06 14.72
C LEU A 457 -1.43 -9.98 13.49
N ILE A 458 -2.22 -9.60 12.48
CA ILE A 458 -2.21 -10.20 11.14
C ILE A 458 -1.80 -9.16 10.10
N SER A 459 -1.08 -9.61 9.07
CA SER A 459 -0.72 -8.82 7.89
C SER A 459 -1.40 -9.37 6.63
N PRO A 460 -2.70 -9.08 6.39
CA PRO A 460 -3.35 -9.36 5.11
C PRO A 460 -2.76 -8.51 3.98
N PHE A 461 -2.40 -9.17 2.88
CA PHE A 461 -1.74 -8.54 1.73
C PHE A 461 -2.77 -8.00 0.73
N VAL A 462 -2.57 -6.76 0.26
CA VAL A 462 -3.46 -6.11 -0.71
C VAL A 462 -2.95 -6.33 -2.14
N GLY A 463 -1.84 -5.68 -2.50
CA GLY A 463 -1.38 -5.59 -3.89
C GLY A 463 -1.00 -6.92 -4.54
N ARG A 464 -0.54 -7.93 -3.77
CA ARG A 464 -0.29 -9.29 -4.31
C ARG A 464 -1.58 -10.01 -4.72
N ILE A 465 -2.74 -9.63 -4.16
CA ILE A 465 -4.05 -10.13 -4.58
C ILE A 465 -4.44 -9.44 -5.91
N MET A 466 -4.32 -8.10 -5.98
CA MET A 466 -4.54 -7.38 -7.24
C MET A 466 -3.64 -7.89 -8.37
N ASP A 467 -2.34 -8.13 -8.14
CA ASP A 467 -1.42 -8.68 -9.15
C ASP A 467 -1.95 -9.98 -9.78
N TRP A 468 -2.54 -10.87 -8.96
CA TRP A 468 -3.08 -12.15 -9.42
C TRP A 468 -4.34 -11.97 -10.28
N TYR A 469 -5.29 -11.17 -9.78
CA TYR A 469 -6.53 -10.91 -10.50
C TYR A 469 -6.29 -10.10 -11.79
N LYS A 470 -5.36 -9.13 -11.79
CA LYS A 470 -4.91 -8.43 -13.00
C LYS A 470 -4.31 -9.38 -14.03
N LYS A 471 -3.48 -10.34 -13.61
CA LYS A 471 -2.95 -11.41 -14.48
C LYS A 471 -4.03 -12.36 -15.00
N LYS A 472 -5.06 -12.68 -14.20
CA LYS A 472 -6.11 -13.66 -14.54
C LYS A 472 -7.26 -13.09 -15.37
N GLU A 473 -7.67 -11.85 -15.10
CA GLU A 473 -8.75 -11.14 -15.81
C GLU A 473 -8.23 -10.27 -16.98
N GLY A 474 -6.93 -9.99 -17.03
CA GLY A 474 -6.32 -9.21 -18.13
C GLY A 474 -6.65 -7.71 -18.09
N ARG A 475 -7.07 -7.18 -16.94
CA ARG A 475 -7.52 -5.78 -16.76
C ARG A 475 -6.92 -5.11 -15.53
N ASP A 476 -7.06 -3.80 -15.49
CA ASP A 476 -6.84 -2.98 -14.30
C ASP A 476 -8.08 -2.89 -13.40
N PHE A 477 -7.85 -2.44 -12.17
CA PHE A 477 -8.86 -2.28 -11.10
C PHE A 477 -8.82 -0.84 -10.60
N ALA A 478 -9.97 -0.20 -10.45
CA ALA A 478 -10.03 1.03 -9.66
C ALA A 478 -9.85 0.68 -8.16
N PRO A 479 -9.28 1.56 -7.31
CA PRO A 479 -8.97 1.22 -5.91
C PRO A 479 -10.16 0.73 -5.06
N HIS A 480 -11.38 1.10 -5.43
CA HIS A 480 -12.60 0.68 -4.75
C HIS A 480 -13.14 -0.69 -5.23
N GLU A 481 -12.66 -1.18 -6.38
CA GLU A 481 -12.93 -2.50 -6.95
C GLU A 481 -11.82 -3.52 -6.60
N ASP A 482 -10.72 -3.06 -6.03
CA ASP A 482 -9.52 -3.85 -5.78
C ASP A 482 -9.81 -5.08 -4.88
N PRO A 483 -9.48 -6.31 -5.34
CA PRO A 483 -9.83 -7.53 -4.62
C PRO A 483 -9.03 -7.73 -3.32
N GLY A 484 -7.83 -7.13 -3.20
CA GLY A 484 -7.07 -7.10 -1.96
C GLY A 484 -7.67 -6.13 -0.94
N VAL A 485 -8.08 -4.94 -1.38
CA VAL A 485 -8.84 -3.98 -0.58
C VAL A 485 -10.16 -4.61 -0.10
N ALA A 486 -10.87 -5.34 -0.96
CA ALA A 486 -12.07 -6.08 -0.60
C ALA A 486 -11.78 -7.19 0.43
N SER A 487 -10.68 -7.93 0.28
CA SER A 487 -10.23 -8.95 1.24
C SER A 487 -9.96 -8.35 2.63
N VAL A 488 -9.19 -7.26 2.72
CA VAL A 488 -8.94 -6.56 4.00
C VAL A 488 -10.23 -6.01 4.60
N LYS A 489 -11.12 -5.39 3.81
CA LYS A 489 -12.43 -4.89 4.28
C LYS A 489 -13.27 -6.01 4.90
N ARG A 490 -13.32 -7.19 4.27
CA ARG A 490 -14.01 -8.38 4.80
C ARG A 490 -13.39 -8.88 6.10
N ILE A 491 -12.06 -9.00 6.17
CA ILE A 491 -11.34 -9.47 7.35
C ILE A 491 -11.54 -8.51 8.53
N TYR A 492 -11.41 -7.21 8.29
CA TYR A 492 -11.60 -6.17 9.29
C TYR A 492 -13.02 -6.20 9.88
N ALA A 493 -14.05 -6.25 9.02
CA ALA A 493 -15.44 -6.31 9.46
C ALA A 493 -15.71 -7.54 10.35
N TYR A 494 -15.25 -8.73 9.93
CA TYR A 494 -15.36 -9.96 10.71
C TYR A 494 -14.67 -9.86 12.08
N TYR A 495 -13.45 -9.31 12.13
CA TYR A 495 -12.73 -9.13 13.39
C TYR A 495 -13.45 -8.17 14.35
N LYS A 496 -14.05 -7.08 13.84
CA LYS A 496 -14.82 -6.16 14.71
C LYS A 496 -16.15 -6.76 15.15
N GLU A 497 -16.84 -7.49 14.28
CA GLU A 497 -18.09 -8.19 14.60
C GLU A 497 -17.87 -9.22 15.72
N GLN A 498 -16.90 -10.12 15.54
CA GLN A 498 -16.55 -11.16 16.50
C GLN A 498 -15.73 -10.65 17.70
N ARG A 499 -15.43 -9.33 17.76
CA ARG A 499 -14.63 -8.66 18.79
C ARG A 499 -13.25 -9.30 19.02
N VAL A 500 -12.65 -9.79 17.94
CA VAL A 500 -11.31 -10.38 17.92
C VAL A 500 -10.28 -9.30 18.31
N PRO A 501 -9.39 -9.57 19.29
CA PRO A 501 -8.41 -8.59 19.76
C PRO A 501 -7.18 -8.45 18.85
N THR A 502 -6.98 -9.39 17.92
CA THR A 502 -5.90 -9.39 16.92
C THR A 502 -5.94 -8.14 16.05
N ILE A 503 -4.81 -7.44 15.96
CA ILE A 503 -4.67 -6.21 15.17
C ILE A 503 -4.70 -6.55 13.66
N VAL A 504 -5.50 -5.82 12.87
CA VAL A 504 -5.47 -5.94 11.40
C VAL A 504 -4.48 -4.92 10.82
N MET A 505 -3.38 -5.39 10.24
CA MET A 505 -2.39 -4.55 9.57
C MET A 505 -2.41 -4.73 8.05
N ALA A 506 -3.01 -3.79 7.33
CA ALA A 506 -3.02 -3.85 5.86
C ALA A 506 -1.58 -3.70 5.30
N ALA A 507 -1.19 -4.55 4.34
CA ALA A 507 0.20 -4.70 3.90
C ALA A 507 0.36 -4.92 2.38
N SER A 508 1.61 -4.82 1.89
CA SER A 508 2.01 -5.15 0.50
C SER A 508 1.27 -4.37 -0.60
N PHE A 509 1.17 -3.05 -0.45
CA PHE A 509 0.58 -2.14 -1.43
C PHE A 509 1.35 -2.04 -2.77
N ARG A 510 0.64 -1.61 -3.82
CA ARG A 510 1.16 -1.13 -5.11
C ARG A 510 1.02 0.38 -5.28
N ASN A 511 0.00 1.01 -4.69
CA ASN A 511 -0.34 2.41 -4.92
C ASN A 511 -1.05 3.06 -3.72
N VAL A 512 -1.05 4.39 -3.64
CA VAL A 512 -1.74 5.12 -2.56
C VAL A 512 -3.27 5.02 -2.60
N GLY A 513 -3.86 4.62 -3.72
CA GLY A 513 -5.32 4.40 -3.85
C GLY A 513 -5.82 3.27 -2.96
N GLU A 514 -5.13 2.13 -2.94
CA GLU A 514 -5.41 1.02 -2.02
C GLU A 514 -5.37 1.47 -0.55
N ILE A 515 -4.36 2.28 -0.19
CA ILE A 515 -4.18 2.80 1.17
C ILE A 515 -5.31 3.78 1.53
N ARG A 516 -5.68 4.68 0.60
CA ARG A 516 -6.83 5.59 0.73
C ARG A 516 -8.14 4.84 0.94
N GLU A 517 -8.29 3.66 0.35
CA GLU A 517 -9.48 2.81 0.52
C GLU A 517 -9.52 1.99 1.82
N LEU A 518 -8.40 1.91 2.55
CA LEU A 518 -8.28 1.23 3.86
C LEU A 518 -8.00 2.20 5.01
N ALA A 519 -8.06 3.51 4.78
CA ALA A 519 -7.82 4.54 5.79
C ALA A 519 -8.75 4.35 7.00
N GLY A 520 -8.17 4.21 8.19
CA GLY A 520 -8.90 3.88 9.41
C GLY A 520 -8.86 2.40 9.83
N CYS A 521 -8.11 1.55 9.10
CA CYS A 521 -7.65 0.23 9.57
C CYS A 521 -6.87 0.38 10.89
N ASP A 522 -6.67 -0.70 11.65
CA ASP A 522 -5.99 -0.62 12.96
C ASP A 522 -4.52 -0.21 12.76
N ASN A 523 -3.81 -0.97 11.93
CA ASN A 523 -2.46 -0.67 11.46
C ASN A 523 -2.44 -0.67 9.92
N ILE A 524 -1.50 0.06 9.33
CA ILE A 524 -1.16 -0.03 7.90
C ILE A 524 0.36 0.03 7.76
N THR A 525 0.98 -0.99 7.14
CA THR A 525 2.42 -0.97 6.83
C THR A 525 2.68 -0.57 5.38
N ILE A 526 3.54 0.43 5.21
CA ILE A 526 3.68 1.22 3.98
C ILE A 526 5.16 1.35 3.62
N SER A 527 5.48 1.19 2.33
CA SER A 527 6.85 1.37 1.83
C SER A 527 7.28 2.86 1.82
N PRO A 528 8.58 3.18 1.90
CA PRO A 528 9.08 4.55 1.89
C PRO A 528 8.60 5.41 0.71
N ALA A 529 8.40 4.83 -0.48
CA ALA A 529 7.90 5.54 -1.66
C ALA A 529 6.44 6.00 -1.46
N LEU A 530 5.56 5.10 -1.05
CA LEU A 530 4.14 5.39 -0.83
C LEU A 530 3.93 6.29 0.40
N LEU A 531 4.81 6.21 1.41
CA LEU A 531 4.87 7.20 2.50
C LEU A 531 5.23 8.61 1.98
N GLY A 532 6.16 8.70 1.01
CA GLY A 532 6.50 9.94 0.32
C GLY A 532 5.32 10.54 -0.46
N GLU A 533 4.61 9.73 -1.23
CA GLU A 533 3.40 10.16 -1.97
C GLU A 533 2.30 10.68 -1.03
N LEU A 534 2.03 9.96 0.08
CA LEU A 534 1.07 10.41 1.11
C LEU A 534 1.55 11.66 1.87
N ALA A 535 2.86 11.87 1.99
CA ALA A 535 3.43 13.08 2.60
C ALA A 535 3.38 14.30 1.66
N ALA A 536 3.43 14.08 0.34
CA ALA A 536 3.30 15.13 -0.67
C ALA A 536 1.84 15.52 -0.97
N SER A 537 0.90 14.57 -0.88
CA SER A 537 -0.52 14.82 -1.16
C SER A 537 -1.20 15.64 -0.07
N THR A 538 -1.75 16.80 -0.45
CA THR A 538 -2.58 17.67 0.41
C THR A 538 -4.09 17.46 0.21
N GLU A 539 -4.47 16.46 -0.59
CA GLU A 539 -5.88 16.11 -0.81
C GLU A 539 -6.53 15.56 0.48
N PRO A 540 -7.83 15.80 0.74
CA PRO A 540 -8.53 15.18 1.86
C PRO A 540 -8.40 13.65 1.87
N LEU A 541 -8.32 13.05 3.06
CA LEU A 541 -8.30 11.60 3.24
C LEU A 541 -9.56 11.14 3.98
N PRO A 542 -10.60 10.66 3.26
CA PRO A 542 -11.80 10.12 3.89
C PRO A 542 -11.51 8.81 4.63
N ARG A 543 -11.81 8.76 5.94
CA ARG A 543 -11.84 7.51 6.71
C ARG A 543 -12.82 6.53 6.06
N LYS A 544 -12.39 5.29 5.84
CA LYS A 544 -13.17 4.19 5.22
C LYS A 544 -13.50 3.05 6.16
N LEU A 545 -12.66 2.78 7.15
CA LEU A 545 -12.86 1.71 8.15
C LEU A 545 -12.90 2.34 9.55
N TRP A 546 -13.75 1.87 10.46
CA TRP A 546 -13.82 2.37 11.85
C TRP A 546 -14.06 1.23 12.85
N PRO A 547 -13.61 1.35 14.12
CA PRO A 547 -13.68 0.26 15.10
C PRO A 547 -15.11 -0.28 15.32
N GLU A 548 -16.11 0.60 15.18
CA GLU A 548 -17.53 0.32 15.35
C GLU A 548 -18.20 -0.25 14.07
N MET A 549 -17.43 -0.73 13.08
CA MET A 549 -17.98 -1.50 11.95
C MET A 549 -18.38 -2.94 12.32
N GLY A 550 -18.16 -3.36 13.57
CA GLY A 550 -18.65 -4.61 14.13
C GLY A 550 -19.97 -4.44 14.88
N GLY A 551 -20.86 -5.43 14.79
CA GLY A 551 -22.13 -5.41 15.53
C GLY A 551 -23.24 -6.33 15.01
N GLY A 552 -22.98 -7.14 13.98
CA GLY A 552 -23.88 -8.22 13.59
C GLY A 552 -23.84 -9.41 14.56
N GLU A 553 -24.82 -10.30 14.42
CA GLU A 553 -24.93 -11.54 15.19
C GLU A 553 -24.42 -12.76 14.39
N GLY A 554 -23.48 -12.55 13.45
CA GLY A 554 -22.85 -13.62 12.69
C GLY A 554 -22.15 -14.61 13.62
N ALA A 555 -22.31 -15.92 13.36
CA ALA A 555 -21.64 -16.95 14.15
C ALA A 555 -20.11 -16.98 13.84
N PRO A 556 -19.24 -17.12 14.86
CA PRO A 556 -17.80 -17.23 14.66
C PRO A 556 -17.43 -18.50 13.87
N VAL A 557 -16.41 -18.38 13.03
CA VAL A 557 -15.92 -19.46 12.16
C VAL A 557 -14.79 -20.20 12.85
N ASP A 558 -15.12 -21.18 13.70
CA ASP A 558 -14.16 -22.06 14.37
C ASP A 558 -13.20 -22.75 13.38
N LEU A 559 -11.94 -22.34 13.45
CA LEU A 559 -10.75 -22.93 12.84
C LEU A 559 -9.65 -23.15 13.92
N SER A 560 -10.08 -23.55 15.11
CA SER A 560 -9.22 -24.02 16.21
C SER A 560 -8.39 -25.27 15.82
N ALA A 561 -7.45 -25.69 16.66
CA ALA A 561 -6.50 -26.76 16.33
C ALA A 561 -7.13 -28.10 15.88
N SER A 562 -8.37 -28.41 16.29
CA SER A 562 -9.14 -29.58 15.84
C SER A 562 -9.71 -29.47 14.41
N GLN A 563 -9.73 -28.28 13.82
CA GLN A 563 -10.42 -27.95 12.56
C GLN A 563 -9.50 -27.95 11.33
N ALA A 564 -8.37 -28.65 11.37
CA ALA A 564 -7.38 -28.69 10.28
C ALA A 564 -7.99 -29.03 8.91
N ALA A 565 -8.94 -29.98 8.86
CA ALA A 565 -9.65 -30.35 7.63
C ALA A 565 -10.53 -29.21 7.09
N ARG A 566 -11.24 -28.48 7.96
CA ARG A 566 -12.07 -27.32 7.60
C ARG A 566 -11.22 -26.15 7.12
N PHE A 567 -10.04 -25.93 7.73
CA PHE A 567 -9.06 -24.96 7.23
C PHE A 567 -8.56 -25.35 5.84
N ALA A 568 -8.19 -26.61 5.63
CA ALA A 568 -7.69 -27.11 4.35
C ALA A 568 -8.76 -27.02 3.25
N GLU A 569 -10.03 -27.29 3.54
CA GLU A 569 -11.16 -27.08 2.63
C GLU A 569 -11.34 -25.59 2.30
N MET A 570 -11.46 -24.72 3.31
CA MET A 570 -11.74 -23.30 3.11
C MET A 570 -10.57 -22.52 2.48
N HIS A 571 -9.33 -22.90 2.76
CA HIS A 571 -8.14 -22.31 2.13
C HIS A 571 -7.89 -22.93 0.74
N GLY A 572 -7.99 -24.25 0.61
CA GLY A 572 -7.79 -24.98 -0.65
C GLY A 572 -8.79 -24.62 -1.75
N GLY A 573 -10.01 -24.19 -1.38
CA GLY A 573 -10.98 -23.62 -2.31
C GLY A 573 -10.64 -22.22 -2.84
N ASP A 574 -9.69 -21.50 -2.22
CA ASP A 574 -9.24 -20.17 -2.64
C ASP A 574 -7.93 -20.30 -3.46
N GLN A 575 -8.10 -20.54 -4.77
CA GLN A 575 -6.99 -20.71 -5.72
C GLN A 575 -5.95 -19.57 -5.61
N MET A 576 -6.40 -18.33 -5.48
CA MET A 576 -5.54 -17.16 -5.38
C MET A 576 -4.68 -17.22 -4.13
N ALA A 577 -5.30 -17.53 -2.99
CA ALA A 577 -4.58 -17.58 -1.73
C ALA A 577 -3.59 -18.74 -1.64
N VAL A 578 -3.93 -19.92 -2.20
CA VAL A 578 -3.01 -21.07 -2.27
C VAL A 578 -1.79 -20.73 -3.12
N GLU A 579 -2.01 -20.21 -4.33
CA GLU A 579 -0.92 -19.82 -5.24
C GLU A 579 -0.04 -18.71 -4.62
N LYS A 580 -0.64 -17.67 -4.02
CA LYS A 580 0.12 -16.54 -3.43
C LYS A 580 0.81 -16.86 -2.10
N LEU A 581 0.31 -17.81 -1.31
CA LEU A 581 1.03 -18.34 -0.15
C LEU A 581 2.28 -19.10 -0.61
N ALA A 582 2.14 -20.00 -1.58
CA ALA A 582 3.25 -20.79 -2.12
C ALA A 582 4.32 -19.91 -2.82
N GLU A 583 3.91 -19.01 -3.72
CA GLU A 583 4.81 -18.02 -4.34
C GLU A 583 5.52 -17.15 -3.29
N GLY A 584 4.80 -16.75 -2.24
CA GLY A 584 5.33 -15.89 -1.18
C GLY A 584 6.43 -16.56 -0.36
N ILE A 585 6.21 -17.80 0.07
CA ILE A 585 7.20 -18.60 0.80
C ILE A 585 8.43 -18.84 -0.08
N GLN A 586 8.23 -19.26 -1.34
CA GLN A 586 9.35 -19.51 -2.27
C GLN A 586 10.17 -18.25 -2.57
N SER A 587 9.55 -17.06 -2.63
CA SER A 587 10.28 -15.80 -2.80
C SER A 587 11.16 -15.49 -1.60
N PHE A 588 10.60 -15.58 -0.38
CA PHE A 588 11.35 -15.28 0.85
C PHE A 588 12.44 -16.31 1.14
N SER A 589 12.24 -17.59 0.78
CA SER A 589 13.30 -18.60 0.78
C SER A 589 14.47 -18.21 -0.14
N LYS A 590 14.20 -17.78 -1.38
CA LYS A 590 15.25 -17.36 -2.32
C LYS A 590 15.98 -16.09 -1.88
N ASP A 591 15.27 -15.13 -1.28
CA ASP A 591 15.90 -13.94 -0.70
C ASP A 591 16.78 -14.29 0.51
N GLN A 592 16.38 -15.27 1.31
CA GLN A 592 17.17 -15.82 2.42
C GLN A 592 18.43 -16.57 1.91
N GLU A 593 18.31 -17.41 0.88
CA GLU A 593 19.44 -18.06 0.20
C GLU A 593 20.43 -17.02 -0.38
N ALA A 594 19.91 -15.97 -1.03
CA ALA A 594 20.73 -14.90 -1.58
C ALA A 594 21.43 -14.06 -0.51
N LEU A 595 20.82 -13.88 0.66
CA LEU A 595 21.44 -13.27 1.83
C LEU A 595 22.57 -14.14 2.39
N GLU A 596 22.35 -15.45 2.49
CA GLU A 596 23.37 -16.42 2.93
C GLU A 596 24.55 -16.51 1.95
N GLN A 597 24.30 -16.44 0.64
CA GLN A 597 25.34 -16.34 -0.39
C GLN A 597 26.13 -15.02 -0.30
N LEU A 598 25.47 -13.89 0.00
CA LEU A 598 26.15 -12.61 0.20
C LEU A 598 27.05 -12.64 1.45
N ILE A 599 26.58 -13.21 2.56
CA ILE A 599 27.38 -13.41 3.78
C ILE A 599 28.58 -14.33 3.49
N ALA A 600 28.41 -15.38 2.68
CA ALA A 600 29.50 -16.25 2.26
C ALA A 600 30.56 -15.48 1.43
N ALA A 601 30.12 -14.68 0.46
CA ALA A 601 30.99 -13.90 -0.43
C ALA A 601 31.71 -12.72 0.26
N LEU A 602 31.28 -12.31 1.45
CA LEU A 602 31.96 -11.31 2.29
C LEU A 602 32.93 -11.92 3.33
N LYS A 603 32.94 -13.26 3.46
CA LYS A 603 33.76 -14.00 4.43
C LYS A 603 34.95 -14.74 3.77
N GLY A 604 34.87 -15.00 2.46
CA GLY A 604 35.91 -15.65 1.65
C GLY A 604 36.87 -14.67 1.01
#